data_AF-A0A9E2XNM7-F1
#
_entry.id   AF-A0A9E2XNM7-F1
#
_cell.length_a   1.000
_cell.length_b   1.000
_cell.length_c   1.000
_cell.angle_alpha   90.00
_cell.angle_beta   90.00
_cell.angle_gamma   90.00
#
_symmetry.space_group_name_H-M   'P 1'
#
loop_
_entity.id
_entity.type
_entity.pdbx_description
1 polymer ?
#
loop_
_entity_poly.entity_id
_entity_poly.type
_entity_poly.pdbx_seq_one_letter_code
_entity_poly.pdbx_strand_id
1 'polypeptide(L)'
;MTRGTGKPFTRGTSGNPAGRKPGSGEIGKLRAAIAKHLPEIIAKQVELALAGDAQAARLLLERVLPPVKAVELAAPISLPADGSLVDQGRAVLKAAGAGDLAPSQAAQMLAGLSALAGLIETDDLAKRIAAMERAHGQKPEP
;
A
#
# COMPACT_ATOMS: atom_id res chain seq x y z
N MET A 1 -0.64 0.69 -48.70
CA MET A 1 -1.86 0.77 -47.85
C MET A 1 -1.61 1.74 -46.71
N THR A 2 -2.03 2.99 -46.88
CA THR A 2 -1.92 4.06 -45.88
C THR A 2 -3.01 3.87 -44.83
N ARG A 3 -2.65 3.62 -43.56
CA ARG A 3 -3.61 3.57 -42.46
C ARG A 3 -4.09 4.99 -42.19
N GLY A 4 -5.34 5.30 -42.54
CA GLY A 4 -5.97 6.57 -42.24
C GLY A 4 -5.99 6.83 -40.74
N THR A 5 -5.74 8.09 -40.35
CA THR A 5 -5.83 8.56 -38.97
C THR A 5 -7.29 8.53 -38.54
N GLY A 6 -7.69 7.47 -37.84
CA GLY A 6 -9.02 7.34 -37.25
C GLY A 6 -9.31 8.45 -36.23
N LYS A 7 -10.59 8.75 -36.01
CA LYS A 7 -11.04 9.75 -35.03
C LYS A 7 -10.42 9.49 -33.64
N PRO A 8 -10.00 10.53 -32.89
CA PRO A 8 -9.53 10.36 -31.52
C PRO A 8 -10.59 9.70 -30.64
N PHE A 9 -10.18 8.87 -29.69
CA PHE A 9 -11.09 8.30 -28.69
C PHE A 9 -11.76 9.42 -27.87
N THR A 10 -13.05 9.27 -27.58
CA THR A 10 -13.79 10.21 -26.74
C THR A 10 -13.21 10.21 -25.32
N ARG A 11 -12.86 11.40 -24.81
CA ARG A 11 -12.32 11.56 -23.46
C ARG A 11 -13.32 11.01 -22.43
N GLY A 12 -12.88 10.08 -21.60
CA GLY A 12 -13.72 9.43 -20.59
C GLY A 12 -14.34 8.10 -20.99
N THR A 13 -14.20 7.68 -22.26
CA THR A 13 -14.78 6.41 -22.75
C THR A 13 -13.69 5.52 -23.34
N SER A 14 -13.47 4.35 -22.74
CA SER A 14 -12.62 3.32 -23.35
C SER A 14 -13.26 2.83 -24.65
N GLY A 15 -12.51 2.81 -25.75
CA GLY A 15 -12.96 2.19 -27.02
C GLY A 15 -13.16 0.67 -26.90
N ASN A 16 -12.75 0.07 -25.79
CA ASN A 16 -13.04 -1.31 -25.42
C ASN A 16 -13.56 -1.37 -23.97
N PRO A 17 -14.89 -1.25 -23.76
CA PRO A 17 -15.51 -1.27 -22.43
C PRO A 17 -15.27 -2.57 -21.65
N ALA A 18 -15.12 -3.69 -22.35
CA ALA A 18 -14.87 -5.00 -21.74
C ALA A 18 -13.39 -5.25 -21.42
N GLY A 19 -12.51 -4.30 -21.78
CA GLY A 19 -11.07 -4.44 -21.62
C GLY A 19 -10.45 -5.53 -22.49
N ARG A 20 -9.13 -5.67 -22.39
CA ARG A 20 -8.39 -6.70 -23.11
C ARG A 20 -8.81 -8.08 -22.60
N LYS A 21 -9.17 -9.00 -23.50
CA LYS A 21 -9.52 -10.39 -23.13
C LYS A 21 -8.43 -11.00 -22.24
N PRO A 22 -8.75 -11.58 -21.06
CA PRO A 22 -7.78 -12.25 -20.20
C PRO A 22 -6.97 -13.29 -20.99
N GLY A 23 -5.66 -13.35 -20.77
CA GLY A 23 -4.78 -14.31 -21.46
C GLY A 23 -4.44 -13.98 -22.92
N SER A 24 -4.99 -12.92 -23.53
CA SER A 24 -4.64 -12.49 -24.90
C SER A 24 -3.30 -11.75 -25.03
N GLY A 25 -2.52 -11.72 -23.94
CA GLY A 25 -1.12 -11.27 -23.88
C GLY A 25 -0.19 -12.13 -24.72
N GLU A 26 0.90 -11.57 -25.26
CA GLU A 26 2.02 -12.39 -25.76
C GLU A 26 2.54 -13.33 -24.65
N ILE A 27 2.56 -12.86 -23.40
CA ILE A 27 2.86 -13.67 -22.21
C ILE A 27 1.86 -14.82 -22.03
N GLY A 28 0.57 -14.61 -22.34
CA GLY A 28 -0.44 -15.65 -22.25
C GLY A 28 -0.22 -16.78 -23.26
N LYS A 29 0.20 -16.44 -24.48
CA LYS A 29 0.59 -17.41 -25.51
C LYS A 29 1.81 -18.23 -25.06
N LEU A 30 2.84 -17.57 -24.52
CA LEU A 30 4.02 -18.26 -24.00
C LEU A 30 3.66 -19.22 -22.87
N ARG A 31 2.85 -18.78 -21.90
CA ARG A 31 2.36 -19.66 -20.82
C ARG A 31 1.62 -20.88 -21.34
N ALA A 32 0.72 -20.68 -22.32
CA ALA A 32 -0.04 -21.78 -22.92
C ALA A 32 0.88 -22.77 -23.67
N ALA A 33 1.93 -22.28 -24.33
CA ALA A 33 2.87 -23.11 -25.06
C ALA A 33 3.65 -24.06 -24.14
N ILE A 34 4.05 -23.62 -22.95
CA ILE A 34 4.83 -24.45 -22.01
C ILE A 34 3.93 -25.26 -21.06
N ALA A 35 2.65 -24.89 -20.90
CA ALA A 35 1.72 -25.44 -19.91
C ALA A 35 1.74 -26.97 -19.79
N LYS A 36 1.76 -27.68 -20.92
CA LYS A 36 1.75 -29.14 -20.96
C LYS A 36 3.06 -29.78 -20.47
N HIS A 37 4.17 -29.07 -20.61
CA HIS A 37 5.50 -29.54 -20.22
C HIS A 37 5.89 -29.16 -18.79
N LEU A 38 5.14 -28.26 -18.15
CA LEU A 38 5.44 -27.81 -16.77
C LEU A 38 5.64 -28.97 -15.78
N PRO A 39 4.77 -30.00 -15.73
CA PRO A 39 4.94 -31.10 -14.77
C PRO A 39 6.28 -31.81 -14.91
N GLU A 40 6.69 -32.11 -16.14
CA GLU A 40 7.96 -32.79 -16.43
C GLU A 40 9.16 -31.88 -16.15
N ILE A 41 9.08 -30.60 -16.51
CA ILE A 41 10.12 -29.61 -16.21
C ILE A 41 10.31 -29.50 -14.69
N ILE A 42 9.22 -29.43 -13.93
CA ILE A 42 9.28 -29.37 -12.46
C ILE A 42 9.93 -30.64 -11.91
N ALA A 43 9.53 -31.82 -12.36
CA ALA A 43 10.13 -33.09 -11.93
C ALA A 43 11.65 -33.13 -12.17
N LYS A 44 12.10 -32.67 -13.36
CA LYS A 44 13.52 -32.58 -13.68
C LYS A 44 14.27 -31.58 -12.81
N GLN A 45 13.66 -30.43 -12.50
CA GLN A 45 14.25 -29.46 -11.58
C GLN A 45 14.38 -30.01 -10.16
N VAL A 46 13.42 -30.83 -9.71
CA VAL A 46 13.49 -31.51 -8.41
C VAL A 46 14.64 -32.52 -8.40
N GLU A 47 14.80 -33.34 -9.43
CA GLU A 47 15.93 -34.28 -9.56
C GLU A 47 17.28 -33.56 -9.49
N LEU A 48 17.45 -32.46 -10.25
CA LEU A 48 18.67 -31.65 -10.23
C LEU A 48 18.94 -31.04 -8.86
N ALA A 49 17.92 -30.49 -8.21
CA ALA A 49 18.04 -29.93 -6.87
C ALA A 49 18.48 -30.99 -5.85
N LEU A 50 17.88 -32.18 -5.89
CA LEU A 50 18.25 -33.30 -5.02
C LEU A 50 19.66 -33.84 -5.32
N ALA A 51 20.13 -33.72 -6.56
CA ALA A 51 21.50 -34.06 -6.97
C ALA A 51 22.54 -32.98 -6.60
N GLY A 52 22.13 -31.87 -5.98
CA GLY A 52 23.03 -30.82 -5.48
C GLY A 52 23.15 -29.59 -6.37
N ASP A 53 22.31 -29.43 -7.39
CA ASP A 53 22.24 -28.17 -8.14
C ASP A 53 21.62 -27.06 -7.28
N ALA A 54 22.47 -26.15 -6.81
CA ALA A 54 22.08 -25.03 -5.95
C ALA A 54 21.10 -24.05 -6.65
N GLN A 55 21.16 -23.90 -7.98
CA GLN A 55 20.26 -23.00 -8.71
C GLN A 55 18.86 -23.61 -8.80
N ALA A 56 18.76 -24.90 -9.12
CA ALA A 56 17.49 -25.62 -9.13
C ALA A 56 16.84 -25.62 -7.73
N ALA A 57 17.63 -25.88 -6.69
CA ALA A 57 17.16 -25.84 -5.30
C ALA A 57 16.66 -24.44 -4.91
N ARG A 58 17.43 -23.39 -5.21
CA ARG A 58 17.03 -22.00 -4.93
C ARG A 58 15.74 -21.63 -5.65
N LEU A 59 15.63 -21.94 -6.94
CA LEU A 59 14.43 -21.64 -7.73
C LEU A 59 13.18 -22.27 -7.12
N LEU A 60 13.26 -23.55 -6.72
CA LEU A 60 12.13 -24.26 -6.10
C LEU A 60 11.79 -23.67 -4.72
N LEU A 61 12.79 -23.43 -3.87
CA LEU A 61 12.58 -22.88 -2.53
C LEU A 61 11.93 -21.50 -2.56
N GLU A 62 12.37 -20.58 -3.42
CA GLU A 62 11.80 -19.23 -3.52
C GLU A 62 10.39 -19.19 -4.13
N ARG A 63 9.93 -20.27 -4.79
CA ARG A 63 8.57 -20.36 -5.36
C ARG A 63 7.60 -21.09 -4.45
N VAL A 64 8.07 -22.09 -3.71
CA VAL A 64 7.24 -22.91 -2.81
C VAL A 64 7.12 -22.26 -1.43
N LEU A 65 8.21 -21.70 -0.90
CA LEU A 65 8.20 -21.06 0.42
C LEU A 65 7.78 -19.60 0.27
N PRO A 66 6.79 -19.12 1.06
CA PRO A 66 6.50 -17.70 1.10
C PRO A 66 7.73 -16.95 1.63
N PRO A 67 8.06 -15.76 1.09
CA PRO A 67 9.12 -14.95 1.65
C PRO A 67 8.79 -14.63 3.10
N VAL A 68 9.76 -14.84 3.99
CA VAL A 68 9.63 -14.44 5.40
C VAL A 68 9.42 -12.92 5.41
N LYS A 69 8.21 -12.51 5.74
CA LYS A 69 7.91 -11.10 5.98
C LYS A 69 8.37 -10.76 7.39
N ALA A 70 8.92 -9.56 7.56
CA ALA A 70 9.10 -9.01 8.89
C ALA A 70 7.72 -8.98 9.57
N VAL A 71 7.58 -9.74 10.66
CA VAL A 71 6.38 -9.73 11.49
C VAL A 71 6.66 -8.74 12.61
N GLU A 72 5.90 -7.65 12.62
CA GLU A 72 5.87 -6.74 13.77
C GLU A 72 4.82 -7.27 14.74
N LEU A 73 5.27 -7.72 15.92
CA LEU A 73 4.35 -8.14 16.98
C LEU A 73 3.62 -6.91 17.51
N ALA A 74 2.32 -7.05 17.78
CA ALA A 74 1.55 -5.99 18.42
C ALA A 74 2.11 -5.75 19.83
N ALA A 75 2.74 -4.58 20.02
CA ALA A 75 3.22 -4.16 21.33
C ALA A 75 2.13 -3.35 22.03
N PRO A 76 1.65 -3.76 23.22
CA PRO A 76 0.75 -2.95 24.00
C PRO A 76 1.49 -1.71 24.50
N ILE A 77 1.14 -0.55 23.98
CA ILE A 77 1.66 0.75 24.41
C ILE A 77 0.57 1.49 25.18
N SER A 78 0.88 1.88 26.41
CA SER A 78 0.02 2.76 27.20
C SER A 78 0.33 4.21 26.85
N LEU A 79 -0.58 4.86 26.13
CA LEU A 79 -0.54 6.30 25.92
C LEU A 79 -1.31 7.00 27.04
N PRO A 80 -0.82 8.14 27.56
CA PRO A 80 -1.55 8.94 28.53
C PRO A 80 -2.85 9.45 27.90
N ALA A 81 -3.99 8.91 28.32
CA ALA A 81 -5.31 9.20 27.76
C ALA A 81 -5.70 10.68 27.89
N ASP A 82 -5.31 11.31 29.01
CA ASP A 82 -5.57 12.72 29.30
C ASP A 82 -4.40 13.64 28.86
N GLY A 83 -3.36 13.08 28.24
CA GLY A 83 -2.17 13.80 27.81
C GLY A 83 -2.35 14.48 26.45
N SER A 84 -1.61 15.56 26.22
CA SER A 84 -1.57 16.22 24.92
C SER A 84 -0.99 15.30 23.83
N LEU A 85 -1.21 15.63 22.55
CA LEU A 85 -0.59 14.89 21.44
C LEU A 85 0.95 14.87 21.54
N VAL A 86 1.54 15.91 22.15
CA VAL A 86 2.98 15.96 22.42
C VAL A 86 3.38 14.95 23.49
N ASP A 87 2.59 14.82 24.56
CA ASP A 87 2.84 13.84 25.63
C ASP A 87 2.72 12.41 25.10
N GLN A 88 1.71 12.16 24.27
CA GLN A 88 1.54 10.88 23.59
C GLN A 88 2.70 10.59 22.64
N GLY A 89 3.17 11.58 21.87
CA GLY A 89 4.34 11.44 21.00
C GLY A 89 5.63 11.13 21.77
N ARG A 90 5.85 11.78 22.92
CA ARG A 90 6.98 11.47 23.82
C ARG A 90 6.89 10.05 24.38
N ALA A 91 5.71 9.59 24.75
CA ALA A 91 5.50 8.22 25.22
C ALA A 91 5.86 7.19 24.13
N VAL A 92 5.46 7.43 22.88
CA VAL A 92 5.84 6.58 21.73
C VAL A 92 7.35 6.52 21.55
N LEU A 93 8.03 7.67 21.55
CA LEU A 93 9.50 7.72 21.41
C LEU A 93 10.22 7.02 22.55
N LYS A 94 9.71 7.16 23.78
CA LYS A 94 10.26 6.48 24.95
C LYS A 94 10.14 4.96 24.84
N ALA A 95 8.97 4.45 24.42
CA ALA A 95 8.74 3.03 24.22
C ALA A 95 9.66 2.44 23.13
N ALA A 96 9.87 3.19 22.05
CA ALA A 96 10.81 2.80 20.99
C ALA A 96 12.26 2.73 21.50
N GLY A 97 12.70 3.73 22.27
CA GLY A 97 14.04 3.76 22.86
C GLY A 97 14.29 2.69 23.92
N ALA A 98 13.23 2.22 24.60
CA ALA A 98 13.29 1.12 25.56
C ALA A 98 13.30 -0.27 24.90
N GLY A 99 12.98 -0.37 23.61
CA GLY A 99 12.85 -1.64 22.88
C GLY A 99 11.48 -2.30 23.01
N ASP A 100 10.51 -1.64 23.67
CA ASP A 100 9.14 -2.14 23.81
C ASP A 100 8.32 -2.02 22.52
N LEU A 101 8.75 -1.12 21.61
CA LEU A 101 8.09 -0.85 20.34
C LEU A 101 9.10 -0.87 19.20
N ALA A 102 8.75 -1.51 18.07
CA ALA A 102 9.62 -1.47 16.90
C ALA A 102 9.73 -0.03 16.34
N PRO A 103 10.91 0.39 15.84
CA PRO A 103 11.09 1.75 15.31
C PRO A 103 10.09 2.13 14.19
N SER A 104 9.74 1.16 13.36
CA SER A 104 8.73 1.29 12.30
C SER A 104 7.32 1.52 12.85
N GLN A 105 6.92 0.80 13.89
CA GLN A 105 5.64 1.03 14.59
C GLN A 105 5.61 2.40 15.24
N ALA A 106 6.71 2.83 15.87
CA ALA A 106 6.83 4.16 16.47
C ALA A 106 6.66 5.27 15.42
N ALA A 107 7.30 5.12 14.24
CA ALA A 107 7.15 6.05 13.14
C ALA A 107 5.71 6.14 12.63
N GLN A 108 5.02 4.99 12.49
CA GLN A 108 3.60 4.95 12.09
C GLN A 108 2.69 5.63 13.12
N MET A 109 2.92 5.41 14.41
CA MET A 109 2.15 6.06 15.47
C MET A 109 2.35 7.57 15.49
N LEU A 110 3.60 8.04 15.36
CA LEU A 110 3.90 9.47 15.27
C LEU A 110 3.24 10.13 14.06
N ALA A 111 3.23 9.46 12.90
CA ALA A 111 2.51 9.94 11.73
C ALA A 111 0.99 10.05 11.98
N GLY A 112 0.41 9.07 12.68
CA GLY A 112 -0.99 9.11 13.10
C GLY A 112 -1.31 10.28 14.03
N LEU A 113 -0.43 10.55 15.01
CA LEU A 113 -0.57 11.71 15.91
C LEU A 113 -0.47 13.04 15.16
N SER A 114 0.44 13.16 14.19
CA SER A 114 0.53 14.36 13.33
C SER A 114 -0.70 14.56 12.47
N ALA A 115 -1.26 13.48 11.91
CA ALA A 115 -2.51 13.55 11.15
C ALA A 115 -3.68 14.02 12.03
N LEU A 116 -3.78 13.51 13.26
CA LEU A 116 -4.78 13.94 14.23
C LEU A 116 -4.62 15.42 14.62
N ALA A 117 -3.38 15.90 14.81
CA ALA A 117 -3.12 17.31 15.08
C ALA A 117 -3.65 18.21 13.96
N GLY A 118 -3.40 17.85 12.70
CA GLY A 118 -3.90 18.59 11.54
C GLY A 118 -5.44 18.59 11.42
N LEU A 119 -6.09 17.49 11.81
CA LEU A 119 -7.56 17.43 11.86
C LEU A 119 -8.14 18.39 12.90
N ILE A 120 -7.54 18.42 14.11
CA ILE A 120 -7.96 19.33 15.19
C ILE A 120 -7.76 20.79 14.77
N GLU A 121 -6.62 21.11 14.16
CA GLU A 121 -6.34 22.46 13.67
C GLU A 121 -7.36 22.88 12.60
N THR A 122 -7.66 21.98 11.65
CA THR A 122 -8.64 22.25 10.59
C THR A 122 -10.03 22.49 11.15
N ASP A 123 -10.46 21.70 12.15
CA ASP A 123 -11.73 21.86 12.84
C ASP A 123 -11.81 23.19 13.62
N ASP A 124 -10.74 23.57 14.34
CA ASP A 124 -10.67 24.85 15.04
C ASP A 124 -10.76 26.04 14.07
N LEU A 125 -9.99 26.00 12.98
CA LEU A 125 -10.03 27.03 11.94
C LEU A 125 -11.42 27.14 11.31
N ALA A 126 -12.07 26.01 11.01
CA ALA A 126 -13.44 26.00 10.47
C ALA A 126 -14.44 26.65 11.43
N LYS A 127 -14.37 26.33 12.73
CA LYS A 127 -15.21 26.94 13.77
C LYS A 127 -15.00 28.45 13.88
N ARG A 128 -13.74 28.89 13.84
CA ARG A 128 -13.38 30.32 13.90
C ARG A 128 -13.85 31.08 12.68
N ILE A 129 -13.70 30.51 11.48
CA ILE A 129 -14.23 31.10 10.24
C ILE A 129 -15.75 31.23 10.33
N ALA A 130 -16.46 30.17 10.70
CA ALA A 130 -17.92 30.20 10.83
C ALA A 130 -18.40 31.21 11.89
N ALA A 131 -17.62 31.47 12.94
CA ALA A 131 -17.92 32.51 13.92
C ALA A 131 -17.75 33.92 13.33
N MET A 132 -16.66 34.16 12.58
CA MET A 132 -16.42 35.45 11.91
C MET A 132 -17.46 35.72 10.81
N GLU A 133 -17.82 34.72 10.03
CA GLU A 133 -18.85 34.83 8.99
C GLU A 133 -20.22 35.20 9.60
N ARG A 134 -20.57 34.64 10.76
CA ARG A 134 -21.78 35.03 11.50
C ARG A 134 -21.72 36.47 12.02
N ALA A 135 -20.55 36.93 12.46
CA ALA A 135 -20.36 38.28 12.97
C ALA A 135 -20.37 39.36 11.87
N HIS A 136 -19.88 39.04 10.66
CA HIS A 136 -19.73 39.99 9.56
C HIS A 136 -20.72 39.79 8.39
N GLY A 137 -21.50 38.71 8.40
CA GLY A 137 -22.52 38.40 7.40
C GLY A 137 -23.85 39.16 7.54
N GLN A 138 -24.03 39.95 8.62
CA GLN A 138 -25.12 40.92 8.70
C GLN A 138 -24.77 42.16 7.88
N LYS A 139 -25.06 42.13 6.58
CA LYS A 139 -25.19 43.35 5.78
C LYS A 139 -26.43 44.09 6.30
N PRO A 140 -26.37 45.39 6.68
CA PRO A 140 -27.59 46.15 6.88
C PRO A 140 -28.35 46.18 5.54
N GLU A 141 -29.55 45.62 5.52
CA GLU A 141 -30.48 45.81 4.40
C GLU A 141 -30.80 47.32 4.28
N PRO A 142 -30.93 47.85 3.05
CA PRO A 142 -31.39 49.22 2.83
C PRO A 142 -32.83 49.45 3.27
#